data_AF-A0A0B6S8E5-F1
#
_entry.id   AF-A0A0B6S8E5-F1
#
_cell.length_a   1.000
_cell.length_b   1.000
_cell.length_c   1.000
_cell.angle_alpha   90.00
_cell.angle_beta   90.00
_cell.angle_gamma   90.00
#
_symmetry.space_group_name_H-M   'P 1'
#
loop_
_entity.id
_entity.type
_entity.pdbx_description
1 polymer ?
#
loop_
_entity_poly.entity_id
_entity_poly.type
_entity_poly.pdbx_seq_one_letter_code
_entity_poly.pdbx_strand_id
1 'polypeptide(L)'
;MAKKLFLYSTDAATGDTQKMFKNKGYEVVALTKDPAFFWKQIDKIEDKGFLAIMSHGDDNGFLMVDGTSGKDMTDTEIDTFGTTLQKRGITLYLLSCHTGRDPFCAKLLKTHCRFAAPIGYAEVKSTSQSLSVYSVTDPKAVKVEYPGWGGDPDLCPRRAASALNIL
;
A
#
# COMPACT_ATOMS: atom_id res chain seq x y z
N MET A 1 -19.85 -0.31 -6.85
CA MET A 1 -18.40 -0.36 -7.07
C MET A 1 -17.77 0.75 -6.25
N ALA A 2 -16.51 0.60 -5.84
CA ALA A 2 -15.85 1.54 -4.93
C ALA A 2 -14.88 2.43 -5.70
N LYS A 3 -15.03 3.75 -5.62
CA LYS A 3 -14.04 4.65 -6.24
C LYS A 3 -12.71 4.65 -5.49
N LYS A 4 -12.76 4.46 -4.18
CA LYS A 4 -11.61 4.44 -3.27
C LYS A 4 -11.73 3.25 -2.33
N LEU A 5 -10.75 2.38 -2.30
CA LEU A 5 -10.72 1.17 -1.48
C LEU A 5 -9.47 1.14 -0.61
N PHE A 6 -9.64 0.92 0.68
CA PHE A 6 -8.57 0.70 1.65
C PHE A 6 -8.64 -0.73 2.17
N LEU A 7 -7.67 -1.56 1.78
CA LEU A 7 -7.48 -2.92 2.26
C LEU A 7 -6.43 -2.95 3.37
N TYR A 8 -6.72 -3.63 4.47
CA TYR A 8 -5.79 -3.66 5.58
C TYR A 8 -5.74 -4.99 6.32
N SER A 9 -4.57 -5.32 6.87
CA SER A 9 -4.41 -6.36 7.89
C SER A 9 -4.81 -5.79 9.26
N THR A 10 -5.57 -6.57 10.04
CA THR A 10 -6.18 -6.12 11.30
C THR A 10 -5.16 -5.73 12.37
N ASP A 11 -4.00 -6.37 12.34
CA ASP A 11 -2.83 -6.10 13.19
C ASP A 11 -1.93 -4.98 12.66
N ALA A 12 -2.03 -4.64 11.37
CA ALA A 12 -1.31 -3.52 10.78
C ALA A 12 -2.05 -2.18 10.97
N ALA A 13 -3.39 -2.18 10.97
CA ALA A 13 -4.19 -0.95 10.99
C ALA A 13 -4.84 -0.62 12.32
N THR A 14 -4.37 0.47 12.92
CA THR A 14 -5.04 1.09 14.08
C THR A 14 -6.40 1.68 13.69
N GLY A 15 -7.27 1.87 14.70
CA GLY A 15 -8.57 2.52 14.51
C GLY A 15 -8.45 3.94 13.95
N ASP A 16 -7.38 4.66 14.27
CA ASP A 16 -7.10 6.00 13.73
C ASP A 16 -6.78 5.95 12.23
N THR A 17 -5.99 4.98 11.79
CA THR A 17 -5.72 4.77 10.36
C THR A 17 -7.00 4.47 9.59
N GLN A 18 -7.84 3.59 10.12
CA GLN A 18 -9.14 3.27 9.52
C GLN A 18 -10.03 4.51 9.42
N LYS A 19 -10.11 5.31 10.50
CA LYS A 19 -10.88 6.56 10.52
C LYS A 19 -10.37 7.59 9.52
N MET A 20 -9.05 7.73 9.37
CA MET A 20 -8.43 8.61 8.38
C MET A 20 -8.87 8.23 6.95
N PHE A 21 -8.77 6.96 6.57
CA PHE A 21 -9.19 6.50 5.24
C PHE A 21 -10.69 6.67 5.02
N LYS A 22 -11.50 6.38 6.03
CA LYS A 22 -12.95 6.62 5.99
C LYS A 22 -13.27 8.10 5.77
N ASN A 23 -12.58 9.01 6.45
CA ASN A 23 -12.73 10.46 6.26
C ASN A 23 -12.28 10.95 4.88
N LYS A 24 -11.35 10.24 4.22
CA LYS A 24 -10.94 10.48 2.83
C LYS A 24 -11.89 9.87 1.79
N GLY A 25 -12.99 9.24 2.24
CA GLY A 25 -14.01 8.63 1.40
C GLY A 25 -13.65 7.24 0.89
N TYR A 26 -12.69 6.56 1.52
CA TYR A 26 -12.38 5.17 1.19
C TYR A 26 -13.40 4.22 1.81
N GLU A 27 -13.79 3.20 1.05
CA GLU A 27 -14.36 1.97 1.61
C GLU A 27 -13.25 1.24 2.38
N VAL A 28 -13.46 0.99 3.67
CA VAL A 28 -12.44 0.43 4.57
C VAL A 28 -12.76 -1.04 4.84
N VAL A 29 -11.90 -1.93 4.34
CA VAL A 29 -12.16 -3.38 4.31
C VAL A 29 -10.96 -4.14 4.89
N ALA A 30 -11.21 -4.92 5.95
CA ALA A 30 -10.19 -5.81 6.49
C ALA A 30 -9.96 -6.98 5.52
N LEU A 31 -8.69 -7.38 5.36
CA LEU A 31 -8.33 -8.62 4.69
C LEU A 31 -8.89 -9.81 5.48
N THR A 32 -8.98 -10.95 4.81
CA THR A 32 -9.36 -12.23 5.45
C THR A 32 -8.22 -13.22 5.29
N LYS A 33 -8.39 -14.45 5.80
CA LYS A 33 -7.43 -15.54 5.59
C LYS A 33 -7.51 -16.17 4.20
N ASP A 34 -8.50 -15.78 3.37
CA ASP A 34 -8.69 -16.27 2.01
C ASP A 34 -8.03 -15.31 0.99
N PRO A 35 -6.96 -15.72 0.27
CA PRO A 35 -6.35 -14.90 -0.77
C PRO A 35 -7.32 -14.53 -1.90
N ALA A 36 -8.34 -15.35 -2.18
CA ALA A 36 -9.32 -15.04 -3.22
C ALA A 36 -10.21 -13.84 -2.83
N PHE A 37 -10.34 -13.55 -1.53
CA PHE A 37 -11.04 -12.37 -1.05
C PHE A 37 -10.37 -11.08 -1.52
N PHE A 38 -9.03 -11.04 -1.52
CA PHE A 38 -8.24 -9.89 -1.99
C PHE A 38 -8.61 -9.54 -3.42
N TRP A 39 -8.51 -10.51 -4.34
CA TRP A 39 -8.83 -10.33 -5.76
C TRP A 39 -10.26 -9.87 -5.99
N LYS A 40 -11.23 -10.46 -5.27
CA LYS A 40 -12.63 -10.01 -5.31
C LYS A 40 -12.79 -8.55 -4.88
N GLN A 41 -11.95 -8.02 -3.99
CA GLN A 41 -12.01 -6.59 -3.65
C GLN A 41 -11.38 -5.72 -4.74
N ILE A 42 -10.27 -6.17 -5.36
CA ILE A 42 -9.65 -5.45 -6.49
C ILE A 42 -10.64 -5.29 -7.65
N ASP A 43 -11.43 -6.32 -7.95
CA ASP A 43 -12.43 -6.28 -9.02
C ASP A 43 -13.52 -5.21 -8.78
N LYS A 44 -13.85 -4.92 -7.52
CA LYS A 44 -14.88 -3.93 -7.14
C LYS A 44 -14.46 -2.48 -7.33
N ILE A 45 -13.16 -2.20 -7.50
CA ILE A 45 -12.64 -0.83 -7.63
C ILE A 45 -13.06 -0.27 -8.99
N GLU A 46 -13.60 0.94 -9.05
CA GLU A 46 -13.96 1.55 -10.33
C GLU A 46 -12.72 1.92 -11.14
N ASP A 47 -12.86 1.98 -12.47
CA ASP A 47 -11.82 2.52 -13.34
C ASP A 47 -11.44 3.95 -12.91
N LYS A 48 -10.15 4.26 -13.01
CA LYS A 48 -9.52 5.48 -12.51
C LYS A 48 -9.71 5.69 -11.00
N GLY A 49 -9.90 4.60 -10.25
CA GLY A 49 -10.08 4.60 -8.81
C GLY A 49 -8.76 4.68 -8.03
N PHE A 50 -8.88 4.54 -6.72
CA PHE A 50 -7.74 4.57 -5.80
C PHE A 50 -7.76 3.34 -4.90
N LEU A 51 -6.60 2.71 -4.76
CA LEU A 51 -6.39 1.55 -3.91
C LEU A 51 -5.32 1.89 -2.89
N ALA A 52 -5.63 1.75 -1.61
CA ALA A 52 -4.64 1.78 -0.55
C ALA A 52 -4.56 0.39 0.10
N ILE A 53 -3.35 -0.13 0.30
CA ILE A 53 -3.13 -1.44 0.94
C ILE A 53 -2.20 -1.23 2.11
N MET A 54 -2.59 -1.74 3.28
CA MET A 54 -1.73 -1.80 4.46
C MET A 54 -1.78 -3.19 5.08
N SER A 55 -0.89 -4.07 4.61
CA SER A 55 -0.73 -5.43 5.14
C SER A 55 0.71 -5.71 5.50
N HIS A 56 0.94 -6.82 6.20
CA HIS A 56 2.27 -7.37 6.38
C HIS A 56 2.85 -7.89 5.06
N GLY A 57 4.12 -8.20 5.07
CA GLY A 57 4.88 -8.64 3.90
C GLY A 57 6.34 -8.82 4.28
N ASP A 58 7.14 -9.27 3.32
CA ASP A 58 8.58 -9.36 3.46
C ASP A 58 9.29 -8.69 2.25
N ASP A 59 10.57 -9.04 2.02
CA ASP A 59 11.36 -8.49 0.91
C ASP A 59 10.77 -8.83 -0.49
N ASN A 60 9.81 -9.75 -0.57
CA ASN A 60 9.18 -10.22 -1.81
C ASN A 60 7.83 -9.59 -2.13
N GLY A 61 7.24 -8.83 -1.20
CA GLY A 61 5.98 -8.13 -1.45
C GLY A 61 5.10 -7.96 -0.22
N PHE A 62 3.79 -7.80 -0.45
CA PHE A 62 2.79 -7.76 0.61
C PHE A 62 1.96 -9.05 0.61
N LEU A 63 1.42 -9.39 1.78
CA LEU A 63 0.48 -10.48 1.96
C LEU A 63 -0.91 -10.05 1.48
N MET A 64 -1.53 -10.89 0.65
CA MET A 64 -2.92 -10.75 0.20
C MET A 64 -3.94 -11.17 1.29
N VAL A 65 -3.47 -11.57 2.47
CA VAL A 65 -4.28 -12.09 3.57
C VAL A 65 -4.02 -11.31 4.85
N ASP A 66 -4.94 -11.44 5.80
CA ASP A 66 -4.80 -10.90 7.14
C ASP A 66 -3.77 -11.69 7.97
N GLY A 67 -3.04 -10.98 8.83
CA GLY A 67 -2.03 -11.47 9.75
C GLY A 67 -0.59 -11.35 9.22
N THR A 68 0.36 -11.91 9.97
CA THR A 68 1.80 -11.88 9.66
C THR A 68 2.33 -13.13 8.96
N SER A 69 1.47 -14.12 8.69
CA SER A 69 1.84 -15.41 8.13
C SER A 69 1.06 -15.68 6.85
N GLY A 70 1.76 -15.90 5.76
CA GLY A 70 1.20 -16.17 4.45
C GLY A 70 2.29 -16.33 3.41
N LYS A 71 1.89 -16.51 2.16
CA LYS A 71 2.80 -16.38 1.02
C LYS A 71 2.61 -15.00 0.41
N ASP A 72 3.72 -14.34 0.09
CA ASP A 72 3.70 -13.17 -0.76
C ASP A 72 3.18 -13.51 -2.15
N MET A 73 2.84 -12.48 -2.90
CA MET A 73 2.46 -12.62 -4.29
C MET A 73 3.59 -13.25 -5.10
N THR A 74 3.24 -14.26 -5.91
CA THR A 74 4.13 -14.81 -6.94
C THR A 74 4.36 -13.79 -8.05
N ASP A 75 5.42 -13.98 -8.84
CA ASP A 75 5.76 -13.11 -9.98
C ASP A 75 4.58 -12.92 -10.94
N THR A 76 3.90 -14.01 -11.29
CA THR A 76 2.70 -13.97 -12.15
C THR A 76 1.57 -13.16 -11.53
N GLU A 77 1.38 -13.24 -10.21
CA GLU A 77 0.36 -12.46 -9.50
C GLU A 77 0.73 -10.98 -9.46
N ILE A 78 2.01 -10.63 -9.27
CA ILE A 78 2.49 -9.25 -9.31
C ILE A 78 2.25 -8.66 -10.70
N ASP A 79 2.61 -9.39 -11.77
CA ASP A 79 2.41 -8.96 -13.15
C ASP A 79 0.92 -8.76 -13.46
N THR A 80 0.08 -9.71 -13.03
CA THR A 80 -1.37 -9.65 -13.20
C THR A 80 -1.97 -8.46 -12.46
N PHE A 81 -1.55 -8.25 -11.21
CA PHE A 81 -2.00 -7.13 -10.38
C PHE A 81 -1.62 -5.79 -10.99
N GLY A 82 -0.33 -5.56 -11.27
CA GLY A 82 0.14 -4.30 -11.84
C GLY A 82 -0.49 -4.00 -13.20
N THR A 83 -0.59 -5.00 -14.08
CA THR A 83 -1.26 -4.84 -15.39
C THR A 83 -2.74 -4.51 -15.24
N THR A 84 -3.42 -5.10 -14.26
CA THR A 84 -4.84 -4.81 -13.99
C THR A 84 -5.03 -3.37 -13.53
N LEU A 85 -4.18 -2.90 -12.61
CA LEU A 85 -4.20 -1.52 -12.13
C LEU A 85 -3.90 -0.53 -13.27
N GLN A 86 -2.90 -0.83 -14.10
CA GLN A 86 -2.53 -0.02 -15.24
C GLN A 86 -3.69 0.11 -16.25
N LYS A 87 -4.28 -1.02 -16.67
CA LYS A 87 -5.37 -1.03 -17.66
C LYS A 87 -6.59 -0.24 -17.20
N ARG A 88 -6.89 -0.32 -15.90
CA ARG A 88 -8.02 0.37 -15.29
C ARG A 88 -7.68 1.79 -14.83
N GLY A 89 -6.42 2.21 -14.93
CA GLY A 89 -5.96 3.52 -14.46
C GLY A 89 -6.08 3.70 -12.94
N ILE A 90 -6.06 2.62 -12.15
CA ILE A 90 -6.16 2.69 -10.70
C ILE A 90 -4.83 3.17 -10.12
N THR A 91 -4.89 4.15 -9.23
CA THR A 91 -3.72 4.65 -8.48
C THR A 91 -3.57 3.84 -7.20
N LEU A 92 -2.38 3.29 -6.98
CA LEU A 92 -2.08 2.43 -5.84
C LEU A 92 -1.24 3.15 -4.77
N TYR A 93 -1.61 3.01 -3.50
CA TYR A 93 -0.84 3.41 -2.32
C TYR A 93 -0.49 2.17 -1.50
N LEU A 94 0.75 1.70 -1.58
CA LEU A 94 1.26 0.55 -0.83
C LEU A 94 1.87 1.03 0.49
N LEU A 95 1.18 0.81 1.60
CA LEU A 95 1.58 1.25 2.94
C LEU A 95 2.17 0.11 3.80
N SER A 96 2.63 -0.96 3.17
CA SER A 96 3.22 -2.11 3.87
C SER A 96 4.66 -1.82 4.32
N CYS A 97 5.13 -2.56 5.31
CA CYS A 97 6.42 -2.37 5.97
C CYS A 97 7.65 -2.67 5.09
N HIS A 98 7.50 -3.41 3.97
CA HIS A 98 8.62 -3.83 3.12
C HIS A 98 8.41 -3.63 1.61
N THR A 99 7.25 -3.10 1.17
CA THR A 99 6.88 -3.04 -0.25
C THR A 99 7.72 -2.11 -1.13
N GLY A 100 8.58 -1.28 -0.54
CA GLY A 100 9.54 -0.48 -1.29
C GLY A 100 10.74 -1.28 -1.82
N ARG A 101 10.99 -2.49 -1.31
CA ARG A 101 12.19 -3.29 -1.60
C ARG A 101 12.08 -4.05 -2.91
N ASP A 102 13.25 -4.35 -3.48
CA ASP A 102 13.38 -5.30 -4.59
C ASP A 102 13.34 -6.75 -4.08
N PRO A 103 12.75 -7.68 -4.85
CA PRO A 103 12.38 -7.56 -6.27
C PRO A 103 10.95 -7.05 -6.54
N PHE A 104 10.12 -6.85 -5.52
CA PHE A 104 8.71 -6.50 -5.70
C PHE A 104 8.53 -5.18 -6.45
N CYS A 105 9.21 -4.11 -6.00
CA CYS A 105 9.12 -2.80 -6.63
C CYS A 105 9.56 -2.82 -8.11
N ALA A 106 10.70 -3.42 -8.42
CA ALA A 106 11.17 -3.57 -9.80
C ALA A 106 10.19 -4.34 -10.69
N LYS A 107 9.50 -5.37 -10.18
CA LYS A 107 8.49 -6.13 -10.93
C LYS A 107 7.24 -5.28 -11.18
N LEU A 108 6.73 -4.63 -10.14
CA LEU A 108 5.55 -3.79 -10.26
C LEU A 108 5.77 -2.62 -11.24
N LEU A 109 6.97 -2.03 -11.23
CA LEU A 109 7.40 -0.99 -12.17
C LEU A 109 7.33 -1.41 -13.64
N LYS A 110 7.65 -2.66 -13.96
CA LYS A 110 7.58 -3.19 -15.34
C LYS A 110 6.16 -3.19 -15.90
N THR A 111 5.15 -3.17 -15.02
CA THR A 111 3.75 -3.11 -15.43
C THR A 111 3.28 -1.69 -15.78
N HIS A 112 4.09 -0.67 -15.49
CA HIS A 112 3.76 0.75 -15.68
C HIS A 112 2.49 1.19 -14.91
N CYS A 113 2.10 0.49 -13.85
CA CYS A 113 1.03 0.95 -12.98
C CYS A 113 1.47 2.19 -12.20
N ARG A 114 0.53 3.10 -11.94
CA ARG A 114 0.78 4.29 -11.12
C ARG A 114 0.68 3.92 -9.65
N PHE A 115 1.76 4.05 -8.89
CA PHE A 115 1.76 3.72 -7.47
C PHE A 115 2.67 4.60 -6.62
N ALA A 116 2.41 4.62 -5.32
CA ALA A 116 3.26 5.20 -4.30
C ALA A 116 3.47 4.23 -3.15
N ALA A 117 4.69 4.22 -2.60
CA ALA A 117 5.05 3.49 -1.39
C ALA A 117 5.89 4.41 -0.49
N PRO A 118 5.80 4.28 0.85
CA PRO A 118 6.70 5.01 1.73
C PRO A 118 8.14 4.55 1.49
N ILE A 119 9.07 5.49 1.41
CA ILE A 119 10.50 5.15 1.48
C ILE A 119 10.80 4.78 2.94
N GLY A 120 11.23 3.54 3.19
CA GLY A 120 11.40 3.03 4.56
C GLY A 120 10.10 2.47 5.13
N TYR A 121 9.57 3.10 6.20
CA TYR A 121 8.39 2.66 6.93
C TYR A 121 7.23 3.65 6.79
N ALA A 122 5.99 3.14 6.69
CA ALA A 122 4.78 3.97 6.73
C ALA A 122 4.39 4.26 8.18
N GLU A 123 4.49 5.53 8.60
CA GLU A 123 4.03 5.96 9.91
C GLU A 123 2.79 6.84 9.78
N VAL A 124 1.69 6.43 10.41
CA VAL A 124 0.49 7.27 10.50
C VAL A 124 0.65 8.23 11.67
N LYS A 125 0.73 9.53 11.38
CA LYS A 125 0.77 10.57 12.42
C LYS A 125 -0.56 11.30 12.48
N SER A 126 -1.05 11.41 13.70
CA SER A 126 -2.20 12.25 14.05
C SER A 126 -1.68 13.60 14.54
N THR A 127 -2.18 14.68 13.93
CA THR A 127 -2.06 16.03 14.47
C THR A 127 -3.44 16.51 14.92
N SER A 128 -3.51 17.61 15.66
CA SER A 128 -4.79 18.21 16.07
C SER A 128 -5.69 18.63 14.89
N GLN A 129 -5.14 18.71 13.68
CA GLN A 129 -5.82 19.20 12.47
C GLN A 129 -5.99 18.12 11.39
N SER A 130 -5.15 17.09 11.36
CA SER A 130 -5.18 16.06 10.31
C SER A 130 -4.49 14.75 10.72
N LEU A 131 -4.93 13.66 10.09
CA LEU A 131 -4.23 12.38 10.07
C LEU A 131 -3.54 12.23 8.70
N SER A 132 -2.26 11.87 8.70
CA SER A 132 -1.47 11.71 7.47
C SER A 132 -0.48 10.55 7.59
N VAL A 133 -0.17 9.92 6.46
CA VAL A 133 0.83 8.84 6.39
C VAL A 133 2.15 9.44 5.95
N TYR A 134 3.20 9.19 6.71
CA TYR A 134 4.55 9.69 6.47
C TYR A 134 5.47 8.54 6.09
N SER A 135 6.37 8.82 5.16
CA SER A 135 7.56 7.99 4.93
C SER A 135 8.58 8.34 5.99
N VAL A 136 8.95 7.39 6.85
CA VAL A 136 9.97 7.58 7.89
C VAL A 136 11.01 6.47 7.84
N THR A 137 12.17 6.71 8.47
CA THR A 137 13.13 5.63 8.71
C THR A 137 12.49 4.57 9.62
N ASP A 138 12.66 3.29 9.29
CA ASP A 138 12.17 2.19 10.12
C ASP A 138 12.75 2.31 11.55
N PRO A 139 11.91 2.50 12.59
CA PRO A 139 12.38 2.71 13.96
C PRO A 139 13.06 1.49 14.57
N LYS A 140 12.94 0.31 13.95
CA LYS A 140 13.57 -0.94 14.38
C LYS A 140 14.82 -1.29 13.56
N ALA A 141 15.16 -0.50 12.53
CA ALA A 141 16.30 -0.80 11.68
C ALA A 141 17.62 -0.54 12.41
N VAL A 142 18.46 -1.59 12.49
CA VAL A 142 19.82 -1.52 13.06
C VAL A 142 20.76 -0.68 12.19
N LYS A 143 20.44 -0.52 10.90
CA LYS A 143 21.14 0.34 9.94
C LYS A 143 20.12 1.21 9.22
N VAL A 144 20.34 2.53 9.24
CA VAL A 144 19.50 3.51 8.53
C VAL A 144 19.79 3.39 7.03
N GLU A 145 19.08 2.48 6.38
CA GLU A 145 19.01 2.40 4.93
C GLU A 145 17.59 2.79 4.50
N TYR A 146 17.50 3.38 3.31
CA TYR A 146 16.23 3.64 2.63
C TYR A 146 16.11 2.62 1.49
N PRO A 147 15.88 1.32 1.77
CA PRO A 147 16.17 0.24 0.84
C PRO A 147 15.15 0.12 -0.31
N GLY A 148 14.44 1.19 -0.66
CA GLY A 148 13.32 1.07 -1.57
C GLY A 148 12.97 2.30 -2.39
N TRP A 149 12.18 2.06 -3.42
CA TRP A 149 11.65 3.06 -4.33
C TRP A 149 10.26 3.50 -3.91
N GLY A 150 10.01 4.82 -3.91
CA GLY A 150 8.78 5.41 -3.38
C GLY A 150 7.60 5.44 -4.34
N GLY A 151 7.72 4.92 -5.56
CA GLY A 151 6.69 5.10 -6.57
C GLY A 151 6.83 6.38 -7.40
N ASP A 152 5.73 6.77 -8.02
CA ASP A 152 5.58 8.01 -8.77
C ASP A 152 5.84 9.25 -7.88
N PRO A 153 6.73 10.17 -8.31
CA PRO A 153 7.27 11.23 -7.45
C PRO A 153 6.25 12.30 -7.03
N ASP A 154 5.14 12.43 -7.76
CA ASP A 154 4.03 13.34 -7.45
C ASP A 154 3.07 12.77 -6.38
N LEU A 155 3.11 11.46 -6.16
CA LEU A 155 2.36 10.77 -5.12
C LEU A 155 3.19 10.53 -3.85
N CYS A 156 4.50 10.33 -4.00
CA CYS A 156 5.45 10.19 -2.90
C CYS A 156 6.54 11.28 -2.96
N PRO A 157 6.40 12.39 -2.21
CA PRO A 157 7.47 13.38 -2.10
C PRO A 157 8.75 12.74 -1.53
N ARG A 158 9.89 12.98 -2.18
CA ARG A 158 11.20 12.32 -1.98
C ARG A 158 11.88 12.54 -0.60
N ARG A 159 11.15 12.85 0.49
CA ARG A 159 11.73 13.22 1.79
C ARG A 159 10.99 12.59 2.98
N ALA A 160 11.76 12.16 3.98
CA ALA A 160 11.34 11.47 5.21
C ALA A 160 10.43 12.27 6.18
N ALA A 161 10.04 13.49 5.82
CA ALA A 161 9.18 14.35 6.64
C ALA A 161 7.91 14.78 5.90
N SER A 162 7.70 14.30 4.68
CA SER A 162 6.57 14.68 3.84
C SER A 162 5.48 13.62 3.90
N ALA A 163 4.24 14.07 4.03
CA ALA A 163 3.08 13.20 3.96
C ALA A 163 2.91 12.64 2.55
N LEU A 164 2.50 11.37 2.44
CA LEU A 164 2.01 10.79 1.19
C LEU A 164 0.75 11.52 0.75
N ASN A 165 0.67 11.86 -0.53
CA ASN A 165 -0.50 12.53 -1.10
C ASN A 165 -1.62 11.52 -1.37
N ILE A 166 -2.20 10.96 -0.30
CA ILE A 166 -3.30 10.00 -0.40
C ILE A 166 -4.59 10.75 -0.71
N LEU A 167 -5.07 10.59 -1.94
CA LEU A 167 -6.23 11.30 -2.49
C LEU A 167 -7.57 10.72 -2.06
#